data_AF-A0A4Y2FRY6-F1
#
_entry.id   AF-A0A4Y2FRY6-F1
#
_cell.length_a   1.000
_cell.length_b   1.000
_cell.length_c   1.000
_cell.angle_alpha   90.00
_cell.angle_beta   90.00
_cell.angle_gamma   90.00
#
_symmetry.space_group_name_H-M   'P 1'
#
loop_
_entity.id
_entity.type
_entity.pdbx_description
1 polymer ?
#
loop_
_entity_poly.entity_id
_entity_poly.type
_entity_poly.pdbx_seq_one_letter_code
_entity_poly.pdbx_strand_id
1 'polypeptide(L)'
;MEGIGRKILEAQGWKQGQGIGKNGNGIAEPLPNEGQFPSNKKGFGYQGVKLDHPSREKRRHRHPDTRTISDDPKESDPAESVLASSSCARLKYRKEFLKETM
;
A
#
# COMPACT_ATOMS: atom_id res chain seq x y z
N MET A 1 -31.20 -3.17 -20.88
CA MET A 1 -30.97 -4.52 -20.33
C MET A 1 -30.71 -4.37 -18.84
N GLU A 2 -31.46 -5.08 -18.00
CA GLU A 2 -31.16 -5.13 -16.56
C GLU A 2 -29.90 -5.97 -16.34
N GLY A 3 -28.95 -5.43 -15.57
CA GLY A 3 -27.70 -6.11 -15.26
C GLY A 3 -27.91 -7.37 -14.42
N ILE A 4 -27.02 -8.36 -14.56
CA ILE A 4 -27.10 -9.65 -13.86
C ILE A 4 -27.20 -9.45 -12.34
N GLY A 5 -26.43 -8.51 -11.79
CA GLY A 5 -26.46 -8.20 -10.36
C GLY A 5 -27.83 -7.75 -9.86
N ARG A 6 -28.58 -6.97 -10.67
CA ARG A 6 -29.93 -6.54 -10.33
C ARG A 6 -30.89 -7.73 -10.23
N LYS A 7 -30.84 -8.63 -11.21
CA LYS A 7 -31.69 -9.82 -11.24
C LYS A 7 -31.44 -10.73 -10.02
N ILE A 8 -30.18 -10.88 -9.61
CA ILE A 8 -29.81 -11.67 -8.44
C ILE A 8 -30.38 -11.03 -7.16
N LEU A 9 -30.27 -9.71 -7.01
CA LEU A 9 -30.81 -8.99 -5.86
C LEU A 9 -32.33 -9.15 -5.77
N GLU A 10 -33.04 -8.96 -6.89
CA GLU A 10 -34.50 -9.12 -6.95
C GLU A 10 -34.94 -10.55 -6.60
N ALA A 11 -34.20 -11.57 -7.06
CA ALA A 11 -34.45 -12.97 -6.70
C ALA A 11 -34.27 -13.25 -5.19
N GLN A 12 -33.45 -12.46 -4.49
CA GLN A 12 -33.26 -12.52 -3.05
C GLN A 12 -34.26 -11.65 -2.26
N GLY A 13 -35.26 -11.08 -2.95
CA GLY A 13 -36.31 -10.28 -2.33
C GLY A 13 -35.98 -8.79 -2.16
N TRP A 14 -34.86 -8.33 -2.72
CA TRP A 14 -34.55 -6.90 -2.78
C TRP A 14 -35.46 -6.20 -3.80
N LYS A 15 -35.87 -4.97 -3.50
CA LYS A 15 -36.69 -4.14 -4.39
C LYS A 15 -35.98 -2.83 -4.71
N GLN A 16 -36.22 -2.31 -5.90
CA GLN A 16 -35.65 -1.03 -6.32
C GLN A 16 -36.01 0.08 -5.31
N GLY A 17 -35.00 0.85 -4.90
CA GLY A 17 -35.15 1.93 -3.91
C GLY A 17 -35.12 1.47 -2.45
N GLN A 18 -35.08 0.16 -2.19
CA GLN A 18 -34.94 -0.37 -0.82
C GLN A 18 -33.46 -0.47 -0.42
N GLY A 19 -33.15 -0.10 0.82
CA GLY A 19 -31.85 -0.39 1.42
C GLY A 19 -31.62 -1.89 1.64
N ILE A 20 -30.37 -2.30 1.76
CA ILE A 20 -30.01 -3.70 2.11
C ILE A 20 -30.03 -3.89 3.63
N GLY A 21 -30.26 -5.13 4.10
CA GLY A 21 -30.21 -5.51 5.51
C GLY A 21 -31.55 -5.99 6.05
N LYS A 22 -31.56 -6.53 7.28
CA LYS A 22 -32.74 -7.21 7.87
C LYS A 22 -34.03 -6.41 7.82
N ASN A 23 -33.94 -5.09 8.03
CA ASN A 23 -35.08 -4.18 8.05
C ASN A 23 -35.11 -3.22 6.84
N GLY A 24 -34.19 -3.40 5.87
CA GLY A 24 -34.04 -2.46 4.77
C GLY A 24 -33.44 -1.09 5.14
N ASN A 25 -32.80 -0.99 6.31
CA ASN A 25 -32.22 0.26 6.83
C ASN A 25 -30.88 0.66 6.19
N GLY A 26 -30.38 -0.12 5.23
CA GLY A 26 -29.18 0.22 4.48
C GLY A 26 -29.38 1.47 3.60
N ILE A 27 -28.28 2.08 3.19
CA ILE A 27 -28.32 3.22 2.26
C ILE A 27 -28.77 2.68 0.89
N ALA A 28 -29.89 3.22 0.38
CA ALA A 28 -30.43 2.83 -0.94
C ALA A 28 -29.68 3.52 -2.08
N GLU A 29 -29.25 4.76 -1.85
CA GLU A 29 -28.52 5.56 -2.83
C GLU A 29 -27.01 5.30 -2.73
N PRO A 30 -26.31 5.19 -3.87
CA PRO A 30 -24.87 5.07 -3.86
C PRO A 30 -24.25 6.33 -3.25
N LEU A 31 -23.24 6.14 -2.41
CA LEU A 31 -22.46 7.26 -1.90
C LEU A 31 -21.75 7.96 -3.07
N PRO A 32 -21.69 9.31 -3.07
CA PRO A 32 -20.93 10.04 -4.07
C PRO A 32 -19.46 9.62 -3.99
N ASN A 33 -18.80 9.55 -5.14
CA ASN A 33 -17.37 9.29 -5.19
C ASN A 33 -16.60 10.55 -4.79
N GLU A 34 -16.45 10.77 -3.48
CA GLU A 34 -15.63 11.84 -2.89
C GLU A 34 -14.15 11.46 -2.78
N GLY A 35 -13.75 10.34 -3.39
CA GLY A 35 -12.38 9.85 -3.35
C GLY A 35 -11.39 10.68 -4.17
N GLN A 36 -10.10 10.44 -3.91
CA GLN A 36 -9.02 11.01 -4.71
C GLN A 36 -8.98 10.36 -6.10
N PHE A 37 -9.21 11.17 -7.15
CA PHE A 37 -9.03 10.71 -8.53
C PHE A 37 -7.58 10.28 -8.80
N PRO A 38 -7.33 9.30 -9.68
CA PRO A 38 -5.96 8.87 -10.04
C PRO A 38 -5.08 10.00 -10.60
N SER A 39 -5.70 11.01 -11.22
CA SER A 39 -5.02 12.21 -11.72
C SER A 39 -4.67 13.21 -10.62
N ASN A 40 -5.34 13.15 -9.47
CA ASN A 40 -5.09 14.02 -8.34
C ASN A 40 -3.93 13.45 -7.51
N LYS A 41 -2.79 14.13 -7.49
CA LYS A 41 -1.58 13.75 -6.72
C LYS A 41 -1.43 14.52 -5.39
N LYS A 42 -2.47 15.24 -4.98
CA LYS A 42 -2.44 16.00 -3.71
C LYS A 42 -2.30 15.03 -2.53
N GLY A 43 -1.51 15.41 -1.53
CA GLY A 43 -1.45 14.67 -0.29
C GLY A 43 -2.79 14.74 0.45
N PHE A 44 -3.07 13.75 1.28
CA PHE A 44 -4.22 13.79 2.19
C PHE A 44 -4.16 15.06 3.05
N GLY A 45 -5.28 15.79 3.13
CA GLY A 45 -5.37 17.05 3.88
C GLY A 45 -4.71 18.27 3.20
N TYR A 46 -4.18 18.17 1.98
CA TYR A 46 -3.60 19.32 1.27
C TYR A 46 -4.68 20.25 0.71
N GLN A 47 -4.83 21.42 1.34
CA GLN A 47 -5.83 22.44 0.99
C GLN A 47 -5.34 23.48 -0.03
N GLY A 48 -4.19 23.27 -0.68
CA GLY A 48 -3.66 24.19 -1.70
C GLY A 48 -2.62 25.20 -1.20
N VAL A 49 -2.38 25.29 0.11
CA VAL A 49 -1.29 26.09 0.66
C VAL A 49 -0.02 25.24 0.67
N LYS A 50 0.93 25.57 -0.20
CA LYS A 50 2.25 24.94 -0.21
C LYS A 50 2.99 25.43 1.04
N LEU A 51 3.38 24.52 1.92
CA LEU A 51 4.26 24.85 3.03
C LEU A 51 5.58 25.34 2.44
N ASP A 52 6.02 26.52 2.88
CA ASP A 52 7.32 27.05 2.50
C ASP A 52 8.38 26.21 3.22
N HIS A 53 8.85 25.17 2.52
CA HIS A 53 9.91 24.34 3.04
C HIS A 53 11.24 25.04 2.74
N PRO A 54 12.15 25.22 3.72
CA PRO A 54 13.49 25.64 3.40
C PRO A 54 14.06 24.64 2.38
N SER A 55 14.59 25.16 1.27
CA SER A 55 15.24 24.35 0.24
C SER A 55 16.22 23.41 0.93
N ARG A 56 15.88 22.11 1.01
CA ARG A 56 16.80 21.11 1.51
C ARG A 56 17.84 20.96 0.43
N GLU A 57 18.89 21.78 0.52
CA GLU A 57 20.07 21.64 -0.31
C GLU A 57 20.48 20.17 -0.25
N LYS A 58 20.45 19.50 -1.40
CA LYS A 58 20.88 18.11 -1.51
C LYS A 58 22.34 18.13 -1.12
N ARG A 59 22.66 17.82 0.15
CA ARG A 59 24.03 17.62 0.60
C ARG A 59 24.62 16.62 -0.38
N ARG A 60 25.51 17.09 -1.25
CA ARG A 60 26.29 16.21 -2.11
C ARG A 60 27.04 15.31 -1.14
N HIS A 61 26.63 14.05 -1.06
CA HIS A 61 27.38 13.04 -0.34
C HIS A 61 28.74 12.96 -1.04
N ARG A 62 29.72 13.71 -0.54
CA ARG A 62 31.11 13.33 -0.71
C ARG A 62 31.25 12.05 0.10
N HIS A 63 31.45 10.94 -0.58
CA HIS A 63 31.87 9.71 0.09
C HIS A 63 33.08 10.04 0.96
N PRO A 64 33.07 9.74 2.27
CA PRO A 64 34.33 9.63 2.98
C PRO A 64 35.04 8.40 2.39
N ASP A 65 36.18 8.61 1.74
CA ASP A 65 37.09 7.54 1.32
C ASP A 65 37.54 6.80 2.58
N THR A 66 36.81 5.73 2.94
CA THR A 66 37.17 4.85 4.02
C THR A 66 38.30 3.97 3.49
N ARG A 67 39.55 4.46 3.62
CA ARG A 67 40.72 3.61 3.48
C ARG A 67 40.77 2.71 4.71
N THR A 68 40.12 1.56 4.66
CA THR A 68 40.44 0.48 5.60
C THR A 68 41.86 0.05 5.26
N ILE A 69 42.81 0.43 6.12
CA ILE A 69 44.14 -0.18 6.14
C ILE A 69 43.86 -1.66 6.41
N SER A 70 44.09 -2.52 5.42
CA SER A 70 43.92 -3.96 5.60
C SER A 70 44.92 -4.44 6.64
N ASP A 71 44.42 -5.11 7.67
CA ASP A 71 45.23 -5.92 8.57
C ASP A 71 45.91 -7.05 7.76
N ASP A 72 47.12 -7.42 8.20
CA ASP A 72 47.99 -8.36 7.51
C ASP A 72 47.25 -9.67 7.15
N PRO A 73 47.36 -10.19 5.90
CA PRO A 73 46.61 -11.37 5.45
C PRO A 73 47.01 -12.68 6.16
N LYS A 74 47.95 -12.62 7.12
CA LYS A 74 48.40 -13.75 7.94
C LYS A 74 47.69 -13.80 9.30
N GLU A 75 47.05 -12.71 9.71
CA GLU A 75 46.31 -12.64 10.97
C GLU A 75 44.83 -12.81 10.63
N SER A 76 44.38 -14.07 10.58
CA SER A 76 42.96 -14.37 10.43
C SER A 76 42.32 -14.24 11.80
N ASP A 77 41.36 -13.33 11.94
CA ASP A 77 40.53 -13.25 13.14
C ASP A 77 39.91 -14.63 13.45
N PRO A 78 39.79 -15.03 14.72
CA PRO A 78 39.11 -16.26 15.08
C PRO A 78 37.66 -16.20 14.57
N ALA A 79 37.14 -17.35 14.12
CA ALA A 79 35.77 -17.43 13.61
C ALA A 79 34.77 -16.93 14.67
N GLU A 80 34.23 -15.73 14.46
CA GLU A 80 33.24 -15.15 15.35
C GLU A 80 32.03 -16.09 15.43
N SER A 81 31.61 -16.46 16.63
CA SER A 81 30.41 -17.26 16.81
C SER A 81 29.21 -16.44 16.36
N VAL A 82 28.62 -16.81 15.22
CA VAL A 82 27.47 -16.11 14.64
C VAL A 82 26.28 -16.23 15.59
N LEU A 83 26.12 -15.27 16.49
CA LEU A 83 24.84 -15.03 17.16
C LEU A 83 23.92 -14.45 16.10
N ALA A 84 23.23 -15.33 15.38
CA ALA A 84 22.28 -14.95 14.34
C ALA A 84 21.24 -13.99 14.94
N SER A 85 21.34 -12.71 14.62
CA SER A 85 20.27 -11.76 14.92
C SER A 85 19.07 -12.15 14.06
N SER A 86 18.05 -12.74 14.68
CA SER A 86 16.79 -13.04 13.99
C SER A 86 16.07 -11.72 13.67
N SER A 87 16.33 -11.13 12.50
CA SER A 87 15.37 -10.19 11.91
C SER A 87 15.62 -9.97 10.41
N CYS A 88 14.72 -10.52 9.59
CA CYS A 88 13.81 -9.72 8.78
C CYS A 88 12.93 -10.67 7.96
N ALA A 89 11.75 -11.03 8.48
CA ALA A 89 10.75 -11.73 7.68
C ALA A 89 10.12 -10.73 6.69
N ARG A 90 10.79 -10.49 5.56
CA ARG A 90 10.22 -9.72 4.45
C ARG A 90 9.24 -10.60 3.68
N LEU A 91 7.99 -10.64 4.14
CA LEU A 91 6.90 -11.30 3.43
C LEU A 91 6.45 -10.43 2.24
N LYS A 92 6.60 -10.91 1.01
CA LYS A 92 5.96 -10.33 -0.17
C LYS A 92 4.63 -11.04 -0.39
N TYR A 93 3.52 -10.37 -0.13
CA TYR A 93 2.20 -10.88 -0.52
C TYR A 93 2.03 -10.73 -2.04
N ARG A 94 1.88 -11.86 -2.73
CA ARG A 94 1.28 -11.94 -4.07
C ARG A 94 0.25 -13.05 -4.03
N LYS A 95 -1.02 -12.70 -4.18
CA LYS A 95 -2.00 -13.65 -4.73
C LYS A 95 -2.34 -13.16 -6.13
N GLU A 96 -1.72 -13.82 -7.11
CA GLU A 96 -2.28 -13.90 -8.45
C GLU A 96 -3.60 -14.67 -8.29
N PHE A 97 -4.74 -13.97 -8.37
CA PHE A 97 -6.03 -14.65 -8.50
C PHE A 97 -6.09 -15.20 -9.92
N LEU A 98 -5.50 -16.38 -10.13
CA LEU A 98 -5.75 -17.18 -11.32
C LEU A 98 -7.25 -17.42 -11.39
N LYS A 99 -7.85 -16.85 -12.42
CA LYS A 99 -9.21 -17.14 -12.88
C LYS A 99 -9.25 -18.62 -13.25
N GLU A 100 -9.91 -19.44 -12.46
CA GLU A 100 -10.38 -20.73 -12.98
C GLU A 100 -11.59 -20.43 -13.87
N THR A 101 -11.35 -20.60 -15.16
CA THR A 101 -12.36 -20.61 -16.21
C THR A 101 -12.53 -22.07 -16.59
N MET A 102 -13.58 -22.71 -16.09
CA MET A 102 -14.47 -23.68 -16.74
C MET A 102 -15.25 -24.46 -15.68
#